data_AF-A0ABD1LDY2-F1
#
_entry.id   AF-A0ABD1LDY2-F1
#
_cell.length_a   1.000
_cell.length_b   1.000
_cell.length_c   1.000
_cell.angle_alpha   90.00
_cell.angle_beta   90.00
_cell.angle_gamma   90.00
#
_symmetry.space_group_name_H-M   'P 1'
#
loop_
_entity.id
_entity.type
_entity.pdbx_description
1 polymer ?
#
loop_
_entity_poly.entity_id
_entity_poly.type
_entity_poly.pdbx_seq_one_letter_code
_entity_poly.pdbx_strand_id
1 'polypeptide(L)'
;MPNFRLFTLYLIGRRKPPSTNAVVAMATKIGGALQAYKWTLEENLQPLPEAGDSGHNGVGGGDKERENKKLEYMHVPFVPINTSWGDPTLPYVVEKRMAFKQCLHEQMKGAFSSTLYLSLSFFISVLILLKLARRTRSKTKLNLPPSPPKLPIIGNLHQFGTLPHRSLRDLSLKYGDMMMLQLGQMKSPTLVVSSVDVAKEILKNHDLAFSNRPQNTAAKILLYGCSDVGFARYGEDWRQKRKICVLELLSMKRVQSFRAMREEEVAEFVDKLREASSSDACVNLSDMLISTTNNIVCKCTLGKKYTEDGYNRVKELARDVMIYVAAFTVRDFFPWLWWVDVLTGKIQKYKATFKAMDALFDEVIAEHLTVQKEGEQSKRKDFLDILLQLQEDNNLNFELTKTDIKALLTVS
;
A
#
# COMPACT_ATOMS: atom_id res chain seq x y z
N MET A 1 5.57 26.49 7.11
CA MET A 1 5.25 25.85 5.82
C MET A 1 4.88 24.39 6.07
N PRO A 2 3.76 23.87 5.54
CA PRO A 2 3.41 22.47 5.77
C PRO A 2 4.31 21.58 4.89
N ASN A 3 5.04 20.68 5.53
CA ASN A 3 5.87 19.66 4.89
C ASN A 3 4.99 18.68 4.12
N PHE A 4 4.91 18.82 2.80
CA PHE A 4 4.27 17.82 1.93
C PHE A 4 5.19 16.60 1.81
N ARG A 5 4.63 15.40 1.94
CA ARG A 5 5.35 14.12 1.84
C ARG A 5 4.76 13.33 0.69
N LEU A 6 5.57 13.01 -0.32
CA LEU A 6 5.13 12.38 -1.55
C LEU A 6 5.06 10.86 -1.40
N PHE A 7 3.86 10.26 -1.37
CA PHE A 7 3.73 8.82 -1.58
C PHE A 7 3.80 8.51 -3.08
N THR A 8 4.50 7.43 -3.42
CA THR A 8 4.68 6.79 -4.74
C THR A 8 3.90 7.44 -5.89
N LEU A 9 4.62 8.14 -6.77
CA LEU A 9 4.10 8.76 -7.97
C LEU A 9 3.73 7.67 -8.99
N TYR A 10 2.46 7.29 -9.07
CA TYR A 10 1.95 6.56 -10.23
C TYR A 10 1.61 7.58 -11.32
N LEU A 11 2.55 7.81 -12.25
CA LEU A 11 2.25 8.54 -13.48
C LEU A 11 1.33 7.67 -14.34
N ILE A 12 0.02 7.91 -14.26
CA ILE A 12 -0.95 7.36 -15.21
C ILE A 12 -0.97 8.32 -16.41
N GLY A 13 -0.10 8.07 -17.38
CA GLY A 13 -0.07 8.83 -18.62
C GLY A 13 -1.36 8.66 -19.40
N ARG A 14 -2.10 9.74 -19.62
CA ARG A 14 -3.18 9.79 -20.62
C ARG A 14 -2.54 9.71 -22.00
N ARG A 15 -2.62 8.56 -22.69
CA ARG A 15 -2.44 8.55 -24.15
C ARG A 15 -3.72 9.10 -24.77
N LYS A 16 -3.64 10.25 -25.44
CA LYS A 16 -4.64 10.64 -26.45
C LYS A 16 -4.63 9.57 -27.55
N PRO A 17 -5.78 9.06 -28.01
CA PRO A 17 -5.81 8.19 -29.18
C PRO A 17 -5.32 8.99 -30.40
N PRO A 18 -4.51 8.38 -31.30
CA PRO A 18 -4.07 9.05 -32.52
C PRO A 18 -5.26 9.40 -33.41
N SER A 19 -5.15 10.55 -34.08
CA SER A 19 -6.15 11.09 -35.01
C SER A 19 -6.46 10.11 -36.16
N THR A 20 -7.74 10.05 -36.51
CA THR A 20 -8.43 9.15 -37.46
C THR A 20 -7.72 8.97 -38.82
N ASN A 21 -6.86 9.90 -39.25
CA ASN A 21 -6.18 9.83 -40.55
C ASN A 21 -4.98 8.85 -40.61
N ALA A 22 -4.44 8.40 -39.48
CA ALA A 22 -3.36 7.39 -39.45
C ALA A 22 -3.89 5.94 -39.46
N VAL A 23 -5.16 5.73 -39.08
CA VAL A 23 -5.83 4.41 -39.07
C VAL A 23 -6.38 4.04 -40.45
N VAL A 24 -6.78 5.04 -41.26
CA VAL A 24 -7.29 4.86 -42.63
C VAL A 24 -6.17 4.42 -43.61
N ALA A 25 -4.91 4.81 -43.37
CA ALA A 25 -3.79 4.42 -44.23
C ALA A 25 -3.27 2.98 -43.99
N MET A 26 -3.52 2.38 -42.82
CA MET A 26 -3.16 0.97 -42.54
C MET A 26 -4.32 -0.01 -42.81
N ALA A 27 -5.58 0.45 -42.79
CA ALA A 27 -6.76 -0.41 -43.01
C ALA A 27 -7.06 -0.73 -44.49
N THR A 28 -6.46 -0.01 -45.44
CA THR A 28 -6.73 -0.16 -46.89
C THR A 28 -5.94 -1.29 -47.57
N LYS A 29 -5.10 -2.05 -46.83
CA LYS A 29 -4.28 -3.14 -47.38
C LYS A 29 -4.60 -4.55 -46.89
N ILE A 30 -5.63 -4.72 -46.06
CA ILE A 30 -6.08 -6.06 -45.58
C ILE A 30 -7.61 -6.26 -45.74
N GLY A 31 -8.39 -5.21 -46.02
CA GLY A 31 -9.85 -5.26 -46.17
C GLY A 31 -10.39 -5.53 -47.58
N GLY A 32 -9.54 -5.90 -48.54
CA GLY A 32 -9.93 -6.16 -49.94
C GLY A 32 -10.38 -7.59 -50.25
N ALA A 33 -10.45 -8.47 -49.25
CA ALA A 33 -10.81 -9.89 -49.45
C ALA A 33 -12.08 -10.33 -48.68
N LEU A 34 -12.81 -9.41 -48.08
CA LEU A 34 -14.07 -9.71 -47.36
C LEU A 34 -15.15 -8.68 -47.70
N GLN A 35 -15.40 -8.55 -49.00
CA GLN A 35 -16.60 -7.93 -49.56
C GLN A 35 -17.33 -8.94 -50.46
N ALA A 36 -17.77 -10.06 -49.88
CA ALA A 36 -18.73 -10.94 -50.52
C ALA A 36 -19.43 -11.75 -49.42
N TYR A 37 -20.77 -11.74 -49.41
CA TYR A 37 -21.67 -12.28 -48.38
C TYR A 37 -21.87 -11.41 -47.13
N LYS A 38 -22.61 -10.31 -47.27
CA LYS A 38 -24.05 -10.27 -46.93
C LYS A 38 -24.52 -8.83 -46.99
N TRP A 39 -24.68 -8.38 -48.23
CA TRP A 39 -25.49 -7.24 -48.60
C TRP A 39 -26.94 -7.50 -48.13
N THR A 40 -27.60 -6.43 -47.68
CA THR A 40 -29.05 -6.17 -47.75
C THR A 40 -30.02 -7.03 -46.94
N LEU A 41 -30.54 -6.41 -45.87
CA LEU A 41 -31.94 -6.24 -45.40
C LEU A 41 -31.84 -6.02 -43.87
N GLU A 42 -32.37 -5.02 -43.17
CA GLU A 42 -33.30 -3.90 -43.38
C GLU A 42 -32.96 -2.91 -42.24
N GLU A 43 -32.70 -1.63 -42.54
CA GLU A 43 -33.67 -0.52 -42.44
C GLU A 43 -34.40 -0.35 -41.09
N ASN A 44 -34.09 0.79 -40.47
CA ASN A 44 -35.00 1.76 -39.85
C ASN A 44 -35.97 1.24 -38.76
N LEU A 45 -35.83 1.76 -37.53
CA LEU A 45 -36.77 2.74 -36.99
C LEU A 45 -36.31 3.28 -35.62
N GLN A 46 -36.23 4.59 -35.52
CA GLN A 46 -36.44 5.44 -34.35
C GLN A 46 -37.64 6.37 -34.71
N PRO A 47 -38.23 7.24 -33.84
CA PRO A 47 -38.19 7.41 -32.37
C PRO A 47 -39.54 7.90 -31.73
N LEU A 48 -39.49 8.41 -30.47
CA LEU A 48 -40.33 9.46 -29.79
C LEU A 48 -41.63 9.03 -29.02
N PRO A 49 -42.23 9.89 -28.13
CA PRO A 49 -41.67 10.73 -27.05
C PRO A 49 -42.54 10.82 -25.74
N GLU A 50 -42.02 11.64 -24.80
CA GLU A 50 -42.55 12.37 -23.61
C GLU A 50 -44.04 12.40 -23.18
N ALA A 51 -44.25 12.44 -21.84
CA ALA A 51 -45.12 13.35 -21.04
C ALA A 51 -45.07 12.87 -19.56
N GLY A 52 -45.25 13.64 -18.49
CA GLY A 52 -45.74 15.00 -18.28
C GLY A 52 -45.67 15.37 -16.78
N ASP A 53 -46.04 16.62 -16.54
CA ASP A 53 -45.92 17.44 -15.33
C ASP A 53 -47.03 17.18 -14.27
N SER A 54 -46.79 17.59 -13.02
CA SER A 54 -47.76 18.22 -12.09
C SER A 54 -47.31 18.15 -10.62
N GLY A 55 -47.36 19.31 -9.95
CA GLY A 55 -47.18 19.45 -8.51
C GLY A 55 -48.49 19.77 -7.79
N HIS A 56 -48.52 19.66 -6.46
CA HIS A 56 -49.35 20.52 -5.60
C HIS A 56 -48.95 20.46 -4.11
N ASN A 57 -49.02 21.64 -3.49
CA ASN A 57 -48.82 21.93 -2.06
C ASN A 57 -50.09 21.61 -1.25
N GLY A 58 -49.91 21.40 0.06
CA GLY A 58 -51.00 21.43 1.05
C GLY A 58 -50.48 21.63 2.47
N VAL A 59 -50.89 22.75 3.08
CA VAL A 59 -50.56 23.23 4.43
C VAL A 59 -51.79 23.04 5.35
N GLY A 60 -51.54 22.82 6.64
CA GLY A 60 -52.51 22.96 7.76
C GLY A 60 -52.08 22.02 8.90
N GLY A 61 -51.96 22.38 10.17
CA GLY A 61 -52.47 23.52 10.94
C GLY A 61 -53.13 22.96 12.21
N GLY A 62 -52.70 23.39 13.40
CA GLY A 62 -53.56 23.49 14.58
C GLY A 62 -53.64 22.33 15.58
N ASP A 63 -53.11 22.64 16.78
CA ASP A 63 -53.76 22.49 18.08
C ASP A 63 -53.36 21.43 19.12
N LYS A 64 -53.30 22.01 20.34
CA LYS A 64 -52.92 21.50 21.66
C LYS A 64 -54.09 20.76 22.28
N GLU A 65 -53.81 19.71 23.05
CA GLU A 65 -54.53 19.50 24.30
C GLU A 65 -53.70 18.67 25.31
N ARG A 66 -53.90 19.00 26.58
CA ARG A 66 -53.13 18.60 27.75
C ARG A 66 -54.13 17.96 28.69
N GLU A 67 -53.94 16.71 29.10
CA GLU A 67 -54.59 16.24 30.34
C GLU A 67 -53.83 15.12 31.07
N ASN A 68 -53.80 15.30 32.39
CA ASN A 68 -53.19 14.49 33.44
C ASN A 68 -53.80 13.09 33.57
N LYS A 69 -53.03 12.12 34.09
CA LYS A 69 -53.37 11.43 35.36
C LYS A 69 -52.35 10.38 35.85
N LYS A 70 -52.19 10.41 37.17
CA LYS A 70 -51.97 9.33 38.16
C LYS A 70 -50.57 8.68 38.29
N LEU A 71 -49.93 9.06 39.40
CA LEU A 71 -48.93 8.28 40.14
C LEU A 71 -49.66 7.31 41.07
N GLU A 72 -49.32 6.03 41.00
CA GLU A 72 -49.77 4.98 41.93
C GLU A 72 -48.53 4.44 42.67
N TYR A 73 -48.53 4.52 44.00
CA TYR A 73 -47.48 3.99 44.87
C TYR A 73 -47.73 2.51 45.17
N MET A 74 -46.72 1.66 44.96
CA MET A 74 -46.78 0.22 45.22
C MET A 74 -46.39 -0.08 46.67
N HIS A 75 -47.34 -0.61 47.45
CA HIS A 75 -47.09 -1.23 48.76
C HIS A 75 -46.28 -2.52 48.60
N VAL A 76 -45.18 -2.66 49.33
CA VAL A 76 -44.41 -3.91 49.44
C VAL A 76 -44.63 -4.51 50.83
N PRO A 77 -45.12 -5.75 50.97
CA PRO A 77 -45.27 -6.38 52.28
C PRO A 77 -43.92 -7.00 52.73
N PHE A 78 -43.59 -6.77 53.99
CA PHE A 78 -42.46 -7.37 54.70
C PHE A 78 -42.84 -8.79 55.14
N VAL A 79 -42.06 -9.81 54.76
CA VAL A 79 -42.27 -11.22 55.18
C VAL A 79 -41.13 -11.63 56.11
N PRO A 80 -41.39 -12.18 57.31
CA PRO A 80 -40.34 -12.58 58.24
C PRO A 80 -39.73 -13.92 57.84
N ILE A 81 -38.41 -14.02 58.00
CA ILE A 81 -37.62 -15.21 57.71
C ILE A 81 -37.66 -16.13 58.94
N ASN A 82 -38.40 -17.24 58.86
CA ASN A 82 -38.00 -18.48 59.52
C ASN A 82 -38.76 -19.69 58.97
N THR A 83 -38.05 -20.61 58.31
CA THR A 83 -38.19 -22.08 58.47
C THR A 83 -37.30 -22.83 57.46
N SER A 84 -36.51 -23.76 58.02
CA SER A 84 -35.79 -24.91 57.45
C SER A 84 -35.65 -25.05 55.93
N TRP A 85 -34.44 -24.82 55.42
CA TRP A 85 -33.98 -25.31 54.12
C TRP A 85 -33.41 -26.73 54.28
N GLY A 86 -34.17 -27.75 53.90
CA GLY A 86 -33.70 -29.13 54.08
C GLY A 86 -34.50 -30.24 53.43
N ASP A 87 -34.97 -30.09 52.17
CA ASP A 87 -35.21 -31.24 51.28
C ASP A 87 -35.29 -30.78 49.80
N PRO A 88 -34.42 -31.25 48.88
CA PRO A 88 -34.42 -30.84 47.48
C PRO A 88 -35.45 -31.55 46.59
N THR A 89 -36.24 -32.50 47.10
CA THR A 89 -37.07 -33.40 46.26
C THR A 89 -38.57 -33.09 46.23
N LEU A 90 -39.03 -32.07 46.98
CA LEU A 90 -40.44 -31.66 46.98
C LEU A 90 -40.82 -30.89 45.69
N PRO A 91 -41.91 -31.27 44.98
CA PRO A 91 -42.35 -30.62 43.72
C PRO A 91 -42.46 -29.10 43.81
N TYR A 92 -42.91 -28.61 44.97
CA TYR A 92 -43.06 -27.18 45.28
C TYR A 92 -41.73 -26.40 45.30
N VAL A 93 -40.64 -27.03 45.72
CA VAL A 93 -39.31 -26.40 45.78
C VAL A 93 -38.68 -26.33 44.38
N VAL A 94 -38.92 -27.34 43.54
CA VAL A 94 -38.48 -27.37 42.14
C VAL A 94 -39.24 -26.33 41.31
N GLU A 95 -40.55 -26.23 41.48
CA GLU A 95 -41.39 -25.25 40.79
C GLU A 95 -41.02 -23.81 41.18
N LYS A 96 -40.81 -23.53 42.47
CA LYS A 96 -40.32 -22.21 42.92
C LYS A 96 -38.91 -21.91 42.42
N ARG A 97 -38.00 -22.90 42.35
CA ARG A 97 -36.66 -22.70 41.75
C ARG A 97 -36.71 -22.45 40.25
N MET A 98 -37.61 -23.11 39.53
CA MET A 98 -37.83 -22.90 38.09
C MET A 98 -38.42 -21.51 37.85
N ALA A 99 -39.47 -21.13 38.57
CA ALA A 99 -40.07 -19.80 38.51
C ALA A 99 -39.06 -18.69 38.91
N PHE A 100 -38.23 -18.92 39.92
CA PHE A 100 -37.17 -17.99 40.31
C PHE A 100 -36.06 -17.87 39.25
N LYS A 101 -35.63 -18.98 38.64
CA LYS A 101 -34.67 -18.95 37.52
C LYS A 101 -35.25 -18.23 36.30
N GLN A 102 -36.52 -18.45 36.01
CA GLN A 102 -37.21 -17.85 34.87
C GLN A 102 -37.44 -16.34 35.08
N CYS A 103 -37.81 -15.94 36.31
CA CYS A 103 -37.88 -14.55 36.73
C CYS A 103 -36.51 -13.85 36.70
N LEU A 104 -35.46 -14.50 37.23
CA LEU A 104 -34.09 -13.98 37.15
C LEU A 104 -33.59 -13.83 35.71
N HIS A 105 -33.93 -14.79 34.84
CA HIS A 105 -33.55 -14.75 33.44
C HIS A 105 -34.26 -13.63 32.66
N GLU A 106 -35.55 -13.38 32.93
CA GLU A 106 -36.29 -12.26 32.34
C GLU A 106 -35.81 -10.90 32.88
N GLN A 107 -35.55 -10.80 34.20
CA GLN A 107 -34.97 -9.60 34.81
C GLN A 107 -33.57 -9.31 34.27
N MET A 108 -32.72 -10.34 34.12
CA MET A 108 -31.40 -10.20 33.52
C MET A 108 -31.49 -9.82 32.04
N LYS A 109 -32.34 -10.46 31.23
CA LYS A 109 -32.53 -10.10 29.81
C LYS A 109 -32.96 -8.63 29.63
N GLY A 110 -33.92 -8.16 30.42
CA GLY A 110 -34.38 -6.77 30.39
C GLY A 110 -33.28 -5.78 30.76
N ALA A 111 -32.49 -6.09 31.80
CA ALA A 111 -31.37 -5.27 32.24
C ALA A 111 -30.21 -5.25 31.22
N PHE A 112 -29.84 -6.41 30.65
CA PHE A 112 -28.81 -6.49 29.62
C PHE A 112 -29.22 -5.79 28.32
N SER A 113 -30.47 -5.93 27.90
CA SER A 113 -30.96 -5.25 26.69
C SER A 113 -30.97 -3.73 26.88
N SER A 114 -31.49 -3.25 28.02
CA SER A 114 -31.59 -1.82 28.33
C SER A 114 -30.22 -1.16 28.50
N THR A 115 -29.27 -1.82 29.16
CA THR A 115 -27.90 -1.31 29.31
C THR A 115 -27.17 -1.24 27.96
N LEU A 116 -27.43 -2.17 27.05
CA LEU A 116 -26.85 -2.19 25.71
C LEU A 116 -27.42 -1.07 24.83
N TYR A 117 -28.73 -0.79 24.90
CA TYR A 117 -29.35 0.36 24.23
C TYR A 117 -28.84 1.71 24.78
N LEU A 118 -28.72 1.85 26.10
CA LEU A 118 -28.18 3.05 26.74
C LEU A 118 -26.70 3.28 26.37
N SER A 119 -25.90 2.22 26.35
CA SER A 119 -24.52 2.20 25.86
C SER A 119 -24.42 2.68 24.41
N LEU A 120 -25.25 2.13 23.52
CA LEU A 120 -25.26 2.48 22.10
C LEU A 120 -25.71 3.94 21.88
N SER A 121 -26.74 4.39 22.60
CA SER A 121 -27.24 5.77 22.56
C SER A 121 -26.19 6.77 23.06
N PHE A 122 -25.51 6.46 24.17
CA PHE A 122 -24.40 7.28 24.67
C PHE A 122 -23.26 7.36 23.65
N PHE A 123 -22.91 6.23 23.03
CA PHE A 123 -21.87 6.19 22.00
C PHE A 123 -22.24 7.05 20.78
N ILE A 124 -23.49 6.96 20.30
CA ILE A 124 -24.00 7.79 19.21
C ILE A 124 -24.00 9.28 19.58
N SER A 125 -24.44 9.63 20.80
CA SER A 125 -24.44 11.00 21.30
C SER A 125 -23.02 11.59 21.37
N VAL A 126 -22.05 10.83 21.88
CA VAL A 126 -20.64 11.22 21.87
C VAL A 126 -20.12 11.43 20.45
N LEU A 127 -20.49 10.57 19.49
CA LEU A 127 -20.11 10.75 18.08
C LEU A 127 -20.71 12.02 17.46
N ILE A 128 -21.95 12.37 17.81
CA ILE A 128 -22.63 13.60 17.37
C ILE A 128 -21.94 14.83 17.98
N LEU A 129 -21.65 14.81 19.28
CA LEU A 129 -20.95 15.88 19.97
C LEU A 129 -19.53 16.09 19.42
N LEU A 130 -18.80 15.01 19.12
CA LEU A 130 -17.49 15.07 18.46
C LEU A 130 -17.58 15.64 17.04
N LYS A 131 -18.70 15.44 16.33
CA LYS A 131 -18.96 16.06 15.02
C LYS A 131 -19.24 17.56 15.16
N LEU A 132 -20.06 17.94 16.13
CA LEU A 132 -20.42 19.35 16.41
C LEU A 132 -19.21 20.14 16.91
N ALA A 133 -18.42 19.58 17.83
CA ALA A 133 -17.19 20.19 18.34
C ALA A 133 -16.10 20.30 17.25
N ARG A 134 -16.11 19.45 16.23
CA ARG A 134 -15.23 19.60 15.05
C ARG A 134 -15.72 20.66 14.07
N ARG A 135 -16.99 21.08 14.14
CA ARG A 135 -17.60 22.07 13.26
C ARG A 135 -17.24 23.51 13.67
N THR A 136 -16.81 23.74 14.91
CA THR A 136 -16.50 25.06 15.49
C THR A 136 -15.07 25.55 15.26
N ARG A 137 -14.19 24.76 14.63
CA ARG A 137 -12.91 25.30 14.14
C ARG A 137 -13.15 26.08 12.86
N SER A 138 -13.13 27.41 12.98
CA SER A 138 -12.97 28.31 11.84
C SER A 138 -11.78 27.85 11.00
N LYS A 139 -12.06 27.36 9.80
CA LYS A 139 -11.02 27.02 8.82
C LYS A 139 -10.70 28.31 8.09
N THR A 140 -9.47 28.79 8.19
CA THR A 140 -8.90 29.63 7.13
C THR A 140 -9.14 28.91 5.79
N LYS A 141 -9.82 29.59 4.85
CA LYS A 141 -10.10 29.05 3.51
C LYS A 141 -8.78 28.98 2.73
N LEU A 142 -7.99 27.94 2.98
CA LEU A 142 -6.89 27.57 2.10
C LEU A 142 -7.51 27.00 0.82
N ASN A 143 -6.99 27.42 -0.34
CA ASN A 143 -7.35 26.86 -1.65
C ASN A 143 -6.74 25.45 -1.78
N LEU A 144 -7.33 24.49 -1.07
CA LEU A 144 -6.89 23.10 -1.09
C LEU A 144 -7.54 22.37 -2.26
N PRO A 145 -6.85 21.36 -2.84
CA PRO A 145 -7.46 20.48 -3.82
C PRO A 145 -8.69 19.77 -3.23
N PRO A 146 -9.65 19.36 -4.08
CA PRO A 146 -10.83 18.62 -3.64
C PRO A 146 -10.44 17.36 -2.86
N SER A 147 -11.30 16.94 -1.94
CA SER A 147 -11.07 15.76 -1.11
C SER A 147 -12.31 14.87 -1.11
N PRO A 148 -12.19 13.59 -1.49
CA PRO A 148 -13.28 12.63 -1.36
C PRO A 148 -13.77 12.54 0.09
N PRO A 149 -15.07 12.24 0.32
CA PRO A 149 -15.62 12.05 1.66
C PRO A 149 -14.79 11.03 2.45
N LYS A 150 -14.39 11.41 3.66
CA LYS A 150 -13.55 10.60 4.54
C LYS A 150 -14.34 10.13 5.76
N LEU A 151 -14.07 8.90 6.19
CA LEU A 151 -14.64 8.34 7.41
C LEU A 151 -13.81 8.73 8.64
N PRO A 152 -14.41 8.78 9.86
CA PRO A 152 -13.66 8.97 11.09
C PRO A 152 -12.57 7.90 11.25
N ILE A 153 -11.42 8.29 11.83
CA ILE A 153 -10.27 7.42 12.14
C ILE A 153 -9.54 6.88 10.89
N ILE A 154 -10.21 6.13 10.02
CA ILE A 154 -9.61 5.46 8.85
C ILE A 154 -9.39 6.40 7.65
N GLY A 155 -10.06 7.55 7.63
CA GLY A 155 -9.96 8.52 6.54
C GLY A 155 -10.49 7.95 5.21
N ASN A 156 -9.68 8.01 4.17
CA ASN A 156 -9.97 7.55 2.81
C ASN A 156 -9.46 6.11 2.53
N LEU A 157 -8.90 5.41 3.53
CA LEU A 157 -8.39 4.03 3.34
C LEU A 157 -9.47 3.04 2.86
N HIS A 158 -10.72 3.25 3.26
CA HIS A 158 -11.86 2.43 2.85
C HIS A 158 -12.18 2.50 1.34
N GLN A 159 -11.59 3.46 0.62
CA GLN A 159 -11.81 3.64 -0.82
C GLN A 159 -10.77 2.89 -1.66
N PHE A 160 -9.82 2.19 -1.02
CA PHE A 160 -8.79 1.41 -1.69
C PHE A 160 -9.24 -0.04 -1.84
N GLY A 161 -9.16 -0.56 -3.05
CA GLY A 161 -9.33 -1.98 -3.35
C GLY A 161 -8.01 -2.75 -3.27
N THR A 162 -8.00 -3.97 -3.81
CA THR A 162 -6.80 -4.81 -3.92
C THR A 162 -5.67 -4.16 -4.71
N LEU A 163 -6.02 -3.29 -5.67
CA LEU A 163 -5.08 -2.56 -6.51
C LEU A 163 -5.20 -1.04 -6.26
N PRO A 164 -4.44 -0.48 -5.31
CA PRO A 164 -4.51 0.93 -4.92
C PRO A 164 -4.45 1.92 -6.09
N HIS A 165 -3.60 1.66 -7.07
CA HIS A 165 -3.42 2.55 -8.23
C HIS A 165 -4.67 2.64 -9.11
N ARG A 166 -5.49 1.58 -9.20
CA ARG A 166 -6.78 1.62 -9.93
C ARG A 166 -7.82 2.41 -9.15
N SER A 167 -7.91 2.18 -7.85
CA SER A 167 -8.80 2.97 -6.99
C SER A 167 -8.46 4.46 -7.02
N LEU A 168 -7.17 4.82 -7.03
CA LEU A 168 -6.71 6.20 -7.18
C LEU A 168 -7.10 6.81 -8.55
N ARG A 169 -7.02 6.04 -9.64
CA ARG A 169 -7.48 6.47 -10.97
C ARG A 169 -8.99 6.73 -10.98
N ASP A 170 -9.77 5.83 -10.44
CA ASP A 170 -11.23 5.96 -10.47
C ASP A 170 -11.69 7.12 -9.59
N LEU A 171 -11.00 7.36 -8.48
CA LEU A 171 -11.17 8.56 -7.66
C LEU A 171 -10.78 9.84 -8.41
N SER A 172 -9.66 9.87 -9.15
CA SER A 172 -9.28 11.08 -9.90
C SER A 172 -10.23 11.39 -11.06
N LEU A 173 -10.82 10.37 -11.69
CA LEU A 173 -11.90 10.56 -12.68
C LEU A 173 -13.15 11.25 -12.07
N LYS A 174 -13.40 11.06 -10.77
CA LYS A 174 -14.56 11.62 -10.08
C LYS A 174 -14.29 12.97 -9.41
N TYR A 175 -13.12 13.15 -8.82
CA TYR A 175 -12.78 14.33 -8.00
C TYR A 175 -11.80 15.29 -8.67
N GLY A 176 -11.28 14.93 -9.86
CA GLY A 176 -10.35 15.74 -10.63
C GLY A 176 -8.90 15.27 -10.55
N ASP A 177 -8.07 15.87 -11.39
CA ASP A 177 -6.68 15.46 -11.59
C ASP A 177 -5.74 15.81 -10.42
N MET A 178 -6.24 16.49 -9.39
CA MET A 178 -5.54 16.78 -8.17
C MET A 178 -6.50 16.63 -7.00
N MET A 179 -6.19 15.76 -6.03
CA MET A 179 -7.06 15.53 -4.86
C MET A 179 -6.26 15.25 -3.59
N MET A 180 -6.83 15.62 -2.45
CA MET A 180 -6.26 15.35 -1.12
C MET A 180 -6.94 14.14 -0.48
N LEU A 181 -6.14 13.17 -0.04
CA LEU A 181 -6.58 11.99 0.70
C LEU A 181 -6.00 11.98 2.12
N GLN A 182 -6.81 11.62 3.10
CA GLN A 182 -6.37 11.33 4.46
C GLN A 182 -6.22 9.81 4.62
N LEU A 183 -5.01 9.30 4.73
CA LEU A 183 -4.80 7.84 4.91
C LEU A 183 -4.67 7.53 6.41
N GLY A 184 -5.71 6.92 7.00
CA GLY A 184 -5.76 6.67 8.44
C GLY A 184 -5.59 7.96 9.25
N GLN A 185 -4.72 7.89 10.25
CA GLN A 185 -4.38 9.00 11.15
C GLN A 185 -3.00 9.59 10.86
N MET A 186 -2.50 9.44 9.64
CA MET A 186 -1.28 10.13 9.21
C MET A 186 -1.40 11.64 9.45
N LYS A 187 -0.33 12.24 10.01
CA LYS A 187 -0.32 13.68 10.37
C LYS A 187 -0.48 14.59 9.16
N SER A 188 0.07 14.19 8.02
CA SER A 188 0.00 14.93 6.76
C SER A 188 -0.93 14.21 5.78
N PRO A 189 -1.88 14.91 5.14
CA PRO A 189 -2.69 14.34 4.08
C PRO A 189 -1.83 14.08 2.83
N THR A 190 -2.23 13.08 2.04
CA THR A 190 -1.59 12.67 0.78
C THR A 190 -2.19 13.44 -0.37
N LEU A 191 -1.35 14.14 -1.13
CA LEU A 191 -1.73 14.74 -2.41
C LEU A 191 -1.62 13.68 -3.51
N VAL A 192 -2.70 13.47 -4.26
CA VAL A 192 -2.72 12.61 -5.44
C VAL A 192 -2.78 13.50 -6.67
N VAL A 193 -1.88 13.23 -7.62
CA VAL A 193 -1.73 13.98 -8.87
C VAL A 193 -1.91 13.02 -10.04
N SER A 194 -2.84 13.34 -10.94
CA SER A 194 -3.21 12.56 -12.12
C SER A 194 -3.16 13.39 -13.41
N SER A 195 -2.53 14.57 -13.38
CA SER A 195 -2.26 15.42 -14.55
C SER A 195 -0.76 15.52 -14.84
N VAL A 196 -0.41 15.47 -16.13
CA VAL A 196 0.97 15.61 -16.61
C VAL A 196 1.52 17.01 -16.32
N ASP A 197 0.73 18.05 -16.50
CA ASP A 197 1.16 19.44 -16.29
C ASP A 197 1.47 19.69 -14.81
N VAL A 198 0.61 19.21 -13.92
CA VAL A 198 0.80 19.31 -12.48
C VAL A 198 1.99 18.47 -12.02
N ALA A 199 2.14 17.25 -12.54
CA ALA A 199 3.29 16.42 -12.22
C ALA A 199 4.61 17.08 -12.67
N LYS A 200 4.62 17.71 -13.86
CA LYS A 200 5.78 18.47 -14.35
C LYS A 200 6.09 19.66 -13.44
N GLU A 201 5.07 20.40 -13.00
CA GLU A 201 5.25 21.53 -12.07
C GLU A 201 5.91 21.08 -10.77
N ILE A 202 5.38 20.01 -10.16
CA ILE A 202 5.91 19.44 -8.91
C ILE A 202 7.33 18.90 -9.07
N LEU A 203 7.61 18.18 -10.16
CA LEU A 203 8.89 17.48 -10.35
C LEU A 203 9.99 18.35 -10.95
N LYS A 204 9.67 19.53 -11.51
CA LYS A 204 10.66 20.44 -12.10
C LYS A 204 10.81 21.74 -11.33
N ASN A 205 9.69 22.39 -10.97
CA ASN A 205 9.71 23.73 -10.40
C ASN A 205 9.64 23.71 -8.86
N HIS A 206 9.12 22.63 -8.28
CA HIS A 206 9.04 22.44 -6.84
C HIS A 206 9.72 21.16 -6.36
N ASP A 207 10.67 20.63 -7.14
CA ASP A 207 11.30 19.34 -6.93
C ASP A 207 11.93 19.20 -5.54
N LEU A 208 12.58 20.24 -5.04
CA LEU A 208 13.21 20.28 -3.71
C LEU A 208 12.18 20.10 -2.59
N ALA A 209 11.01 20.76 -2.70
CA ALA A 209 9.94 20.67 -1.69
C ALA A 209 9.31 19.28 -1.63
N PHE A 210 9.32 18.54 -2.75
CA PHE A 210 8.75 17.19 -2.88
C PHE A 210 9.80 16.07 -3.01
N SER A 211 11.07 16.39 -2.76
CA SER A 211 12.19 15.46 -2.90
C SER A 211 12.18 14.35 -1.84
N ASN A 212 11.67 14.64 -0.65
CA ASN A 212 11.66 13.71 0.47
C ASN A 212 10.67 12.55 0.27
N ARG A 213 11.14 11.35 0.55
CA ARG A 213 10.35 10.11 0.51
C ARG A 213 9.80 9.77 1.90
N PRO A 214 8.50 9.41 2.02
CA PRO A 214 7.94 8.89 3.25
C PRO A 214 8.63 7.59 3.66
N GLN A 215 9.30 7.61 4.80
CA GLN A 215 9.95 6.43 5.35
C GLN A 215 8.94 5.60 6.14
N ASN A 216 8.55 4.46 5.58
CA ASN A 216 7.67 3.50 6.23
C ASN A 216 8.47 2.59 7.19
N THR A 217 7.78 1.84 8.03
CA THR A 217 8.43 1.03 9.08
C THR A 217 9.28 -0.09 8.49
N ALA A 218 8.82 -0.75 7.42
CA ALA A 218 9.55 -1.82 6.76
C ALA A 218 10.88 -1.33 6.15
N ALA A 219 10.86 -0.23 5.39
CA ALA A 219 12.04 0.39 4.79
C ALA A 219 13.08 0.79 5.85
N LYS A 220 12.66 1.31 7.01
CA LYS A 220 13.60 1.65 8.09
C LYS A 220 14.31 0.42 8.65
N ILE A 221 13.63 -0.72 8.74
CA ILE A 221 14.21 -1.96 9.26
C ILE A 221 15.07 -2.65 8.21
N LEU A 222 14.59 -2.72 6.97
CA LEU A 222 15.21 -3.51 5.89
C LEU A 222 16.32 -2.75 5.17
N LEU A 223 16.24 -1.43 5.06
CA LEU A 223 17.15 -0.61 4.25
C LEU A 223 18.10 0.22 5.10
N TYR A 224 18.65 -0.38 6.16
CA TYR A 224 19.67 0.23 7.02
C TYR A 224 19.28 1.61 7.56
N GLY A 225 18.06 1.74 8.10
CA GLY A 225 17.54 3.02 8.59
C GLY A 225 17.15 4.01 7.49
N CYS A 226 16.93 3.51 6.27
CA CYS A 226 16.77 4.30 5.04
C CYS A 226 18.04 5.11 4.70
N SER A 227 19.20 4.45 4.74
CA SER A 227 20.48 5.00 4.24
C SER A 227 20.66 4.82 2.72
N ASP A 228 19.68 4.16 2.08
CA ASP A 228 19.66 3.85 0.65
C ASP A 228 19.22 5.03 -0.22
N VAL A 229 19.46 4.96 -1.54
CA VAL A 229 19.11 6.06 -2.47
C VAL A 229 17.61 6.18 -2.78
N GLY A 230 16.81 5.17 -2.42
CA GLY A 230 15.37 5.09 -2.66
C GLY A 230 14.50 5.69 -1.56
N PHE A 231 14.85 5.48 -0.28
CA PHE A 231 14.08 5.95 0.89
C PHE A 231 14.82 6.96 1.79
N ALA A 232 16.11 7.23 1.55
CA ALA A 232 16.79 8.29 2.29
C ALA A 232 16.13 9.66 2.08
N ARG A 233 16.30 10.50 3.10
CA ARG A 233 15.86 11.90 3.00
C ARG A 233 16.81 12.65 2.10
N TYR A 234 16.25 13.60 1.36
CA TYR A 234 17.04 14.48 0.54
C TYR A 234 17.96 15.32 1.42
N GLY A 235 19.24 15.34 1.07
CA GLY A 235 20.30 16.03 1.81
C GLY A 235 21.65 15.77 1.13
N GLU A 236 22.72 16.29 1.73
CA GLU A 236 24.06 16.15 1.16
C GLU A 236 24.50 14.68 1.05
N ASP A 237 24.28 13.90 2.11
CA ASP A 237 24.55 12.46 2.13
C ASP A 237 23.87 11.70 0.97
N TRP A 238 22.56 11.92 0.77
CA TRP A 238 21.83 11.32 -0.35
C TRP A 238 22.35 11.80 -1.72
N ARG A 239 22.72 13.08 -1.85
CA ARG A 239 23.26 13.62 -3.10
C ARG A 239 24.60 12.95 -3.45
N GLN A 240 25.46 12.76 -2.46
CA GLN A 240 26.75 12.10 -2.62
C GLN A 240 26.60 10.62 -2.99
N LYS A 241 25.76 9.86 -2.27
CA LYS A 241 25.43 8.47 -2.60
C LYS A 241 24.85 8.32 -4.00
N ARG A 242 23.90 9.18 -4.36
CA ARG A 242 23.32 9.21 -5.72
C ARG A 242 24.38 9.54 -6.78
N LYS A 243 25.32 10.44 -6.49
CA LYS A 243 26.44 10.77 -7.39
C LYS A 243 27.31 9.53 -7.65
N ILE A 244 27.66 8.75 -6.62
CA ILE A 244 28.38 7.48 -6.79
C ILE A 244 27.60 6.53 -7.69
N CYS A 245 26.31 6.29 -7.40
CA CYS A 245 25.50 5.39 -8.22
C CYS A 245 25.50 5.80 -9.69
N VAL A 246 25.30 7.08 -9.99
CA VAL A 246 25.21 7.57 -11.38
C VAL A 246 26.56 7.57 -12.10
N LEU A 247 27.62 8.03 -11.44
CA LEU A 247 28.93 8.21 -12.08
C LEU A 247 29.76 6.93 -12.13
N GLU A 248 29.67 6.08 -11.11
CA GLU A 248 30.57 4.93 -10.96
C GLU A 248 29.89 3.60 -11.33
N LEU A 249 28.64 3.41 -10.88
CA LEU A 249 27.90 2.16 -11.06
C LEU A 249 27.04 2.15 -12.33
N LEU A 250 26.39 3.25 -12.66
CA LEU A 250 25.40 3.33 -13.76
C LEU A 250 25.87 4.18 -14.93
N SER A 251 27.17 4.48 -15.02
CA SER A 251 27.71 5.22 -16.16
C SER A 251 27.66 4.41 -17.46
N MET A 252 27.59 5.11 -18.59
CA MET A 252 27.59 4.46 -19.91
C MET A 252 28.78 3.51 -20.09
N LYS A 253 29.97 3.90 -19.61
CA LYS A 253 31.17 3.05 -19.64
C LYS A 253 30.96 1.76 -18.85
N ARG A 254 30.36 1.86 -17.65
CA ARG A 254 30.06 0.70 -16.79
C ARG A 254 28.98 -0.20 -17.37
N VAL A 255 27.91 0.38 -17.91
CA VAL A 255 26.85 -0.39 -18.58
C VAL A 255 27.40 -1.16 -19.78
N GLN A 256 28.33 -0.56 -20.53
CA GLN A 256 29.01 -1.23 -21.65
C GLN A 256 29.98 -2.32 -21.19
N SER A 257 30.74 -2.12 -20.11
CA SER A 257 31.59 -3.19 -19.56
C SER A 257 30.79 -4.40 -19.10
N PHE A 258 29.48 -4.24 -18.80
CA PHE A 258 28.60 -5.35 -18.46
C PHE A 258 28.00 -6.10 -19.67
N ARG A 259 28.24 -5.66 -20.90
CA ARG A 259 27.60 -6.17 -22.11
C ARG A 259 27.74 -7.69 -22.28
N ALA A 260 28.96 -8.22 -22.26
CA ALA A 260 29.22 -9.63 -22.53
C ALA A 260 28.50 -10.58 -21.54
N MET A 261 28.33 -10.14 -20.29
CA MET A 261 27.63 -10.93 -19.25
C MET A 261 26.12 -10.94 -19.51
N ARG A 262 25.54 -9.81 -19.93
CA ARG A 262 24.13 -9.77 -20.28
C ARG A 262 23.85 -10.62 -21.52
N GLU A 263 24.74 -10.57 -22.51
CA GLU A 263 24.62 -11.39 -23.72
C GLU A 263 24.70 -12.90 -23.39
N GLU A 264 25.58 -13.31 -22.47
CA GLU A 264 25.68 -14.68 -21.97
C GLU A 264 24.38 -15.16 -21.29
N GLU A 265 23.83 -14.38 -20.34
CA GLU A 265 22.59 -14.76 -19.64
C GLU A 265 21.36 -14.77 -20.56
N VAL A 266 21.33 -13.89 -21.56
CA VAL A 266 20.27 -13.88 -22.57
C VAL A 266 20.40 -15.06 -23.53
N ALA A 267 21.63 -15.46 -23.90
CA ALA A 267 21.86 -16.66 -24.70
C ALA A 267 21.36 -17.92 -23.95
N GLU A 268 21.71 -18.09 -22.67
CA GLU A 268 21.23 -19.20 -21.84
C GLU A 268 19.70 -19.23 -21.75
N PHE A 269 19.05 -18.05 -21.65
CA PHE A 269 17.60 -17.94 -21.67
C PHE A 269 17.00 -18.41 -23.01
N VAL A 270 17.58 -17.99 -24.13
CA VAL A 270 17.12 -18.38 -25.48
C VAL A 270 17.34 -19.88 -25.72
N ASP A 271 18.44 -20.45 -25.25
CA ASP A 271 18.73 -21.87 -25.39
C ASP A 271 17.72 -22.72 -24.62
N LYS A 272 17.39 -22.35 -23.37
CA LYS A 272 16.31 -22.99 -22.60
C LYS A 272 14.96 -22.95 -23.32
N LEU A 273 14.64 -21.85 -24.01
CA LEU A 273 13.42 -21.77 -24.81
C LEU A 273 13.46 -22.66 -26.05
N ARG A 274 14.63 -22.77 -26.71
CA ARG A 274 14.81 -23.68 -27.86
C ARG A 274 14.65 -25.14 -27.44
N GLU A 275 15.22 -25.52 -26.31
CA GLU A 275 15.10 -26.87 -25.73
C GLU A 275 13.64 -27.21 -25.39
N ALA A 276 12.94 -26.29 -24.71
CA ALA A 276 11.53 -26.48 -24.38
C ALA A 276 10.65 -26.55 -25.64
N SER A 277 10.92 -25.71 -26.65
CA SER A 277 10.22 -25.77 -27.94
C SER A 277 10.47 -27.08 -28.68
N SER A 278 11.66 -27.66 -28.56
CA SER A 278 12.01 -28.94 -29.21
C SER A 278 11.36 -30.15 -28.53
N SER A 279 10.99 -30.00 -27.26
CA SER A 279 10.33 -31.04 -26.45
C SER A 279 8.81 -30.82 -26.31
N ASP A 280 8.25 -29.84 -27.03
CA ASP A 280 6.83 -29.41 -26.95
C ASP A 280 6.36 -29.14 -25.51
N ALA A 281 7.28 -28.66 -24.65
CA ALA A 281 7.03 -28.41 -23.24
C ALA A 281 6.49 -27.00 -22.99
N CYS A 282 5.47 -26.88 -22.13
CA CYS A 282 4.99 -25.59 -21.66
C CYS A 282 6.01 -24.93 -20.73
N VAL A 283 6.33 -23.65 -20.98
CA VAL A 283 7.28 -22.87 -20.17
C VAL A 283 6.60 -21.74 -19.40
N ASN A 284 7.07 -21.50 -18.16
CA ASN A 284 6.71 -20.29 -17.42
C ASN A 284 7.69 -19.15 -17.74
N LEU A 285 7.33 -18.31 -18.71
CA LEU A 285 8.14 -17.14 -19.09
C LEU A 285 8.37 -16.16 -17.93
N SER A 286 7.43 -16.03 -16.98
CA SER A 286 7.60 -15.12 -15.85
C SER A 286 8.75 -15.57 -14.95
N ASP A 287 8.80 -16.87 -14.63
CA ASP A 287 9.86 -17.43 -13.79
C ASP A 287 11.22 -17.37 -14.50
N MET A 288 11.26 -17.68 -15.80
CA MET A 288 12.48 -17.59 -16.60
C MET A 288 13.02 -16.16 -16.66
N LEU A 289 12.17 -15.17 -16.95
CA LEU A 289 12.58 -13.76 -17.02
C LEU A 289 13.06 -13.22 -15.67
N ILE A 290 12.35 -13.55 -14.59
CA ILE A 290 12.78 -13.18 -13.22
C ILE A 290 14.14 -13.81 -12.93
N SER A 291 14.35 -15.06 -13.34
CA SER A 291 15.62 -15.75 -13.13
C SER A 291 16.77 -15.14 -13.90
N THR A 292 16.61 -14.91 -15.19
CA THR A 292 17.63 -14.26 -16.02
C THR A 292 17.95 -12.86 -15.50
N THR A 293 16.93 -12.09 -15.09
CA THR A 293 17.15 -10.75 -14.53
C THR A 293 17.91 -10.81 -13.21
N ASN A 294 17.55 -11.72 -12.31
CA ASN A 294 18.25 -11.89 -11.03
C ASN A 294 19.72 -12.32 -11.24
N ASN A 295 19.99 -13.21 -12.19
CA ASN A 295 21.37 -13.62 -12.50
C ASN A 295 22.19 -12.44 -13.02
N ILE A 296 21.64 -11.65 -13.94
CA ILE A 296 22.30 -10.45 -14.48
C ILE A 296 22.59 -9.47 -13.34
N VAL A 297 21.62 -9.20 -12.47
CA VAL A 297 21.80 -8.30 -11.32
C VAL A 297 22.87 -8.86 -10.39
N CYS A 298 22.77 -10.11 -9.93
CA CYS A 298 23.75 -10.71 -9.02
C CYS A 298 25.17 -10.71 -9.60
N LYS A 299 25.34 -11.05 -10.88
CA LYS A 299 26.66 -10.99 -11.54
C LYS A 299 27.18 -9.55 -11.65
N CYS A 300 26.32 -8.55 -11.89
CA CYS A 300 26.73 -7.14 -11.97
C CYS A 300 27.03 -6.53 -10.60
N THR A 301 26.29 -6.92 -9.56
CA THR A 301 26.33 -6.29 -8.23
C THR A 301 27.26 -7.02 -7.26
N LEU A 302 27.29 -8.36 -7.30
CA LEU A 302 27.99 -9.24 -6.36
C LEU A 302 29.07 -10.10 -7.03
N GLY A 303 29.30 -9.93 -8.33
CA GLY A 303 30.35 -10.66 -9.07
C GLY A 303 30.07 -12.15 -9.32
N LYS A 304 28.96 -12.71 -8.80
CA LYS A 304 28.70 -14.16 -8.84
C LYS A 304 27.30 -14.55 -9.29
N LYS A 305 27.22 -15.73 -9.90
CA LYS A 305 25.98 -16.49 -10.11
C LYS A 305 25.87 -17.51 -8.99
N TYR A 306 24.71 -17.58 -8.35
CA TYR A 306 24.48 -18.57 -7.31
C TYR A 306 24.01 -19.90 -7.91
N THR A 307 24.46 -21.02 -7.34
CA THR A 307 23.92 -22.37 -7.63
C THR A 307 22.47 -22.49 -7.17
N GLU A 308 21.73 -23.53 -7.58
CA GLU A 308 20.27 -23.62 -7.34
C GLU A 308 19.85 -23.31 -5.89
N ASP A 309 20.52 -23.88 -4.89
CA ASP A 309 20.21 -23.64 -3.48
C ASP A 309 20.50 -22.20 -3.04
N GLY A 310 21.68 -21.66 -3.41
CA GLY A 310 22.05 -20.29 -3.10
C GLY A 310 21.18 -19.27 -3.84
N TYR A 311 20.79 -19.60 -5.07
CA TYR A 311 19.96 -18.79 -5.94
C TYR A 311 18.56 -18.66 -5.37
N ASN A 312 17.96 -19.76 -4.91
CA ASN A 312 16.65 -19.74 -4.27
C ASN A 312 16.67 -18.86 -3.01
N ARG A 313 17.70 -19.00 -2.16
CA ARG A 313 17.88 -18.16 -0.98
C ARG A 313 17.96 -16.66 -1.33
N VAL A 314 18.78 -16.27 -2.29
CA VAL A 314 18.94 -14.86 -2.71
C VAL A 314 17.65 -14.32 -3.33
N LYS A 315 17.03 -15.09 -4.22
CA LYS A 315 15.77 -14.74 -4.89
C LYS A 315 14.65 -14.53 -3.90
N GLU A 316 14.46 -15.44 -2.95
CA GLU A 316 13.43 -15.34 -1.91
C GLU A 316 13.67 -14.13 -1.00
N LEU A 317 14.93 -13.90 -0.61
CA LEU A 317 15.29 -12.76 0.22
C LEU A 317 15.00 -11.42 -0.48
N ALA A 318 15.41 -11.27 -1.74
CA ALA A 318 15.12 -10.09 -2.54
C ALA A 318 13.61 -9.87 -2.73
N ARG A 319 12.86 -10.96 -2.99
CA ARG A 319 11.40 -10.93 -3.09
C ARG A 319 10.75 -10.48 -1.79
N ASP A 320 11.18 -11.01 -0.65
CA ASP A 320 10.66 -10.67 0.67
C ASP A 320 10.91 -9.20 1.01
N VAL A 321 12.12 -8.69 0.76
CA VAL A 321 12.43 -7.26 0.93
C VAL A 321 11.46 -6.41 0.11
N MET A 322 11.27 -6.72 -1.17
CA MET A 322 10.36 -5.97 -2.05
C MET A 322 8.90 -6.03 -1.61
N ILE A 323 8.42 -7.21 -1.21
CA ILE A 323 7.04 -7.40 -0.71
C ILE A 323 6.84 -6.60 0.58
N TYR A 324 7.76 -6.69 1.53
CA TYR A 324 7.63 -6.05 2.84
C TYR A 324 7.75 -4.54 2.78
N VAL A 325 8.64 -3.99 1.95
CA VAL A 325 8.76 -2.54 1.74
C VAL A 325 7.47 -1.96 1.14
N ALA A 326 6.77 -2.72 0.29
CA ALA A 326 5.48 -2.32 -0.30
C ALA A 326 4.26 -2.67 0.59
N ALA A 327 4.42 -3.49 1.62
CA ALA A 327 3.32 -4.00 2.42
C ALA A 327 2.70 -2.94 3.34
N PHE A 328 1.40 -3.08 3.56
CA PHE A 328 0.68 -2.28 4.55
C PHE A 328 1.16 -2.62 5.97
N THR A 329 1.66 -1.63 6.70
CA THR A 329 2.05 -1.72 8.11
C THR A 329 1.14 -0.82 8.94
N VAL A 330 0.50 -1.37 9.98
CA VAL A 330 -0.58 -0.69 10.73
C VAL A 330 -0.07 0.59 11.37
N ARG A 331 1.12 0.54 11.99
CA ARG A 331 1.78 1.67 12.65
C ARG A 331 1.96 2.89 11.75
N ASP A 332 2.19 2.68 10.45
CA ASP A 332 2.47 3.77 9.51
C ASP A 332 1.20 4.62 9.25
N PHE A 333 0.01 4.02 9.38
CA PHE A 333 -1.28 4.70 9.21
C PHE A 333 -1.96 5.02 10.55
N PHE A 334 -1.74 4.21 11.58
CA PHE A 334 -2.35 4.31 12.91
C PHE A 334 -1.26 4.18 13.99
N PRO A 335 -0.53 5.26 14.32
CA PRO A 335 0.63 5.17 15.21
C PRO A 335 0.37 4.62 16.61
N TRP A 336 -0.84 4.78 17.14
CA TRP A 336 -1.23 4.25 18.46
C TRP A 336 -1.49 2.73 18.45
N LEU A 337 -1.70 2.13 17.26
CA LEU A 337 -1.86 0.69 17.05
C LEU A 337 -0.54 -0.01 16.68
N TRP A 338 0.60 0.57 17.07
CA TRP A 338 1.92 0.01 16.75
C TRP A 338 2.13 -1.43 17.23
N TRP A 339 1.46 -1.82 18.31
CA TRP A 339 1.55 -3.16 18.91
C TRP A 339 0.92 -4.23 18.01
N VAL A 340 0.00 -3.88 17.11
CA VAL A 340 -0.63 -4.83 16.17
C VAL A 340 0.41 -5.45 15.24
N ASP A 341 1.35 -4.65 14.74
CA ASP A 341 2.41 -5.16 13.86
C ASP A 341 3.40 -6.08 14.60
N VAL A 342 3.50 -5.93 15.93
CA VAL A 342 4.29 -6.83 16.78
C VAL A 342 3.54 -8.14 17.01
N LEU A 343 2.26 -8.08 17.40
CA LEU A 343 1.44 -9.27 17.64
C LEU A 343 1.20 -10.11 16.38
N THR A 344 1.06 -9.46 15.23
CA THR A 344 0.93 -10.16 13.92
C THR A 344 2.25 -10.75 13.42
N GLY A 345 3.37 -10.53 14.13
CA GLY A 345 4.69 -11.04 13.76
C GLY A 345 5.38 -10.32 12.61
N LYS A 346 4.78 -9.25 12.04
CA LYS A 346 5.37 -8.50 10.91
C LYS A 346 6.74 -7.92 11.25
N ILE A 347 6.86 -7.29 12.42
CA ILE A 347 8.14 -6.71 12.86
C ILE A 347 9.22 -7.80 13.01
N GLN A 348 8.85 -8.99 13.49
CA GLN A 348 9.78 -10.10 13.61
C GLN A 348 10.23 -10.60 12.23
N LYS A 349 9.30 -10.72 11.26
CA LYS A 349 9.63 -11.06 9.88
C LYS A 349 10.60 -10.06 9.26
N TYR A 350 10.31 -8.75 9.36
CA TYR A 350 11.21 -7.71 8.84
C TYR A 350 12.63 -7.82 9.43
N LYS A 351 12.74 -8.05 10.75
CA LYS A 351 14.03 -8.23 11.41
C LYS A 351 14.75 -9.51 10.99
N ALA A 352 14.04 -10.61 10.81
CA ALA A 352 14.62 -11.88 10.35
C ALA A 352 15.14 -11.75 8.92
N THR A 353 14.36 -11.16 8.02
CA THR A 353 14.76 -10.86 6.64
C THR A 353 15.96 -9.91 6.60
N PHE A 354 15.96 -8.84 7.41
CA PHE A 354 17.12 -7.95 7.52
C PHE A 354 18.38 -8.72 7.94
N LYS A 355 18.32 -9.56 8.98
CA LYS A 355 19.47 -10.36 9.43
C LYS A 355 19.99 -11.31 8.34
N ALA A 356 19.09 -11.98 7.63
CA ALA A 356 19.47 -12.89 6.55
C ALA A 356 20.15 -12.14 5.39
N MET A 357 19.65 -10.95 5.05
CA MET A 357 20.23 -10.08 4.02
C MET A 357 21.58 -9.51 4.45
N ASP A 358 21.67 -9.04 5.69
CA ASP A 358 22.90 -8.45 6.23
C ASP A 358 24.03 -9.49 6.30
N ALA A 359 23.71 -10.71 6.72
CA ALA A 359 24.64 -11.84 6.73
C ALA A 359 25.11 -12.21 5.32
N LEU A 360 24.22 -12.19 4.32
CA LEU A 360 24.57 -12.45 2.93
C LEU A 360 25.54 -11.39 2.40
N PHE A 361 25.30 -10.11 2.68
CA PHE A 361 26.23 -9.07 2.27
C PHE A 361 27.56 -9.14 3.01
N ASP A 362 27.58 -9.50 4.30
CA ASP A 362 28.82 -9.72 5.03
C ASP A 362 29.65 -10.87 4.45
N GLU A 363 29.01 -11.97 4.09
CA GLU A 363 29.62 -13.13 3.41
C GLU A 363 30.26 -12.69 2.08
N VAL A 364 29.49 -12.00 1.23
CA VAL A 364 29.98 -11.55 -0.08
C VAL A 364 31.12 -10.53 0.05
N ILE A 365 31.01 -9.57 0.98
CA ILE A 365 32.08 -8.58 1.23
C ILE A 365 33.35 -9.29 1.70
N ALA A 366 33.24 -10.26 2.60
CA ALA A 366 34.40 -11.00 3.10
C ALA A 366 35.11 -11.75 1.96
N GLU A 367 34.37 -12.41 1.07
CA GLU A 367 34.91 -13.09 -0.11
C GLU A 367 35.66 -12.14 -1.05
N HIS A 368 35.12 -10.95 -1.33
CA HIS A 368 35.80 -9.99 -2.21
C HIS A 368 37.09 -9.46 -1.59
N LEU A 369 37.09 -9.20 -0.27
CA LEU A 369 38.28 -8.77 0.45
C LEU A 369 39.35 -9.87 0.54
N THR A 370 38.99 -11.15 0.56
CA THR A 370 39.97 -12.24 0.50
C THR A 370 40.62 -12.34 -0.87
N VAL A 371 39.83 -12.29 -1.95
CA VAL A 371 40.32 -12.35 -3.33
C VAL A 371 41.26 -11.17 -3.64
N GLN A 372 40.93 -9.96 -3.17
CA GLN A 372 41.79 -8.79 -3.33
C GLN A 372 43.14 -8.94 -2.63
N LYS A 373 43.19 -9.55 -1.43
CA LYS A 373 44.44 -9.80 -0.70
C LYS A 373 45.33 -10.85 -1.36
N GLU A 374 44.72 -11.81 -2.05
CA GLU A 374 45.43 -12.87 -2.78
C GLU A 374 46.02 -12.38 -4.11
N GLY A 375 45.78 -11.11 -4.48
CA GLY A 375 46.32 -10.51 -5.69
C GLY A 375 45.62 -10.97 -6.98
N GLU A 376 44.54 -11.73 -6.86
CA GLU A 376 43.71 -12.18 -7.98
C GLU A 376 42.77 -11.05 -8.42
N GLN A 377 43.32 -10.05 -9.10
CA GLN A 377 42.49 -8.97 -9.61
C GLN A 377 41.78 -9.42 -10.90
N SER A 378 40.50 -9.74 -10.78
CA SER A 378 39.62 -9.92 -11.95
C SER A 378 39.75 -8.70 -12.86
N LYS A 379 39.95 -8.93 -14.17
CA LYS A 379 39.97 -7.86 -15.18
C LYS A 379 38.64 -7.08 -15.24
N ARG A 380 37.57 -7.61 -14.63
CA ARG A 380 36.22 -7.05 -14.68
C ARG A 380 35.68 -6.85 -13.28
N LYS A 381 35.63 -5.59 -12.86
CA LYS A 381 35.10 -5.15 -11.56
C LYS A 381 33.57 -5.11 -11.56
N ASP A 382 32.94 -5.77 -10.61
CA ASP A 382 31.51 -5.63 -10.32
C ASP A 382 31.21 -4.36 -9.49
N PHE A 383 29.97 -4.14 -9.05
CA PHE A 383 29.64 -2.96 -8.24
C PHE A 383 30.27 -2.97 -6.85
N LEU A 384 30.35 -4.13 -6.20
CA LEU A 384 30.94 -4.23 -4.87
C LEU A 384 32.44 -3.90 -4.92
N ASP A 385 33.18 -4.42 -5.91
CA ASP A 385 34.59 -4.07 -6.14
C ASP A 385 34.81 -2.56 -6.23
N ILE A 386 33.94 -1.86 -6.96
CA ILE A 386 34.03 -0.41 -7.13
C ILE A 386 33.78 0.30 -5.80
N LEU A 387 32.74 -0.11 -5.08
CA LEU A 387 32.36 0.52 -3.82
C LEU A 387 33.44 0.31 -2.75
N LEU A 388 34.05 -0.87 -2.70
CA LEU A 388 35.19 -1.16 -1.82
C LEU A 388 36.40 -0.31 -2.21
N GLN A 389 36.73 -0.22 -3.51
CA GLN A 389 37.83 0.62 -3.97
C GLN A 389 37.61 2.10 -3.62
N LEU A 390 36.39 2.62 -3.80
CA LEU A 390 36.06 4.01 -3.46
C LEU A 390 36.13 4.28 -1.96
N GLN A 391 35.82 3.27 -1.13
CA GLN A 391 36.00 3.34 0.31
C GLN A 391 37.49 3.41 0.70
N GLU A 392 38.37 2.66 0.02
CA GLU A 392 39.82 2.67 0.28
C GLU A 392 40.51 3.94 -0.23
N ASP A 393 40.16 4.39 -1.43
CA ASP A 393 40.80 5.52 -2.11
C ASP A 393 40.64 6.85 -1.33
N ASN A 394 39.68 6.94 -0.39
CA ASN A 394 39.35 8.14 0.41
C ASN A 394 39.21 9.44 -0.41
N ASN A 395 39.01 9.33 -1.73
CA ASN A 395 38.90 10.44 -2.68
C ASN A 395 37.50 11.07 -2.69
N LEU A 396 36.63 10.65 -1.78
CA LEU A 396 35.28 11.17 -1.63
C LEU A 396 35.28 12.26 -0.57
N ASN A 397 34.53 13.34 -0.82
CA ASN A 397 34.27 14.38 0.19
C ASN A 397 33.36 13.90 1.34
N PHE A 398 33.07 12.60 1.40
CA PHE A 398 32.26 11.95 2.43
C PHE A 398 32.79 10.54 2.68
N GLU A 399 32.68 10.08 3.93
CA GLU A 399 33.11 8.74 4.32
C GLU A 399 32.07 7.71 3.89
N LEU A 400 32.46 6.78 3.03
CA LEU A 400 31.60 5.67 2.59
C LEU A 400 31.72 4.52 3.60
N THR A 401 30.71 4.35 4.47
CA THR A 401 30.75 3.30 5.49
C THR A 401 30.37 1.93 4.92
N LYS A 402 30.73 0.83 5.60
CA LYS A 402 30.29 -0.53 5.22
C LYS A 402 28.76 -0.62 5.14
N THR A 403 28.05 0.03 6.05
CA THR A 403 26.58 0.11 6.05
C THR A 403 26.06 0.81 4.81
N ASP A 404 26.72 1.87 4.35
CA ASP A 404 26.33 2.57 3.12
C ASP A 404 26.56 1.69 1.89
N ILE A 405 27.68 0.96 1.82
CA ILE A 405 27.92 -0.02 0.74
C ILE A 405 26.78 -1.03 0.67
N LYS A 406 26.42 -1.64 1.81
CA LYS A 406 25.30 -2.61 1.85
C LYS A 406 23.96 -1.97 1.47
N ALA A 407 23.69 -0.74 1.91
CA ALA A 407 22.48 -0.01 1.56
C ALA A 407 22.41 0.31 0.05
N LEU A 408 23.55 0.67 -0.56
CA LEU A 408 23.65 0.91 -2.01
C LEU A 408 23.45 -0.37 -2.81
N LEU A 409 24.01 -1.50 -2.37
CA LEU A 409 23.81 -2.80 -3.01
C LEU A 409 22.36 -3.28 -2.93
N THR A 410 21.62 -2.90 -1.88
CA THR A 410 20.20 -3.27 -1.74
C THR A 410 19.31 -2.58 -2.79
N VAL A 411 19.74 -1.45 -3.35
CA VAL A 411 18.98 -0.63 -4.32
C VAL A 411 19.59 -0.67 -5.73
N SER A 412 20.72 -1.35 -5.89
CA SER A 412 21.37 -1.61 -7.18
C SER A 412 20.78 -2.84 -7.83
#